data_AF-A0A526V3J5-F1
#
_entry.id   AF-A0A526V3J5-F1
#
_cell.length_a   1.000
_cell.length_b   1.000
_cell.length_c   1.000
_cell.angle_alpha   90.00
_cell.angle_beta   90.00
_cell.angle_gamma   90.00
#
_symmetry.space_group_name_H-M   'P 1'
#
loop_
_entity.id
_entity.type
_entity.pdbx_description
1 polymer ?
#
loop_
_entity_poly.entity_id
_entity_poly.type
_entity_poly.pdbx_seq_one_letter_code
_entity_poly.pdbx_strand_id
1 'polypeptide(L)'
;FTLDVWERYIGQPLVWHFHDHHDRLEISILPDWDNAQYGYGFLELGSQFTKDGSALPFSLDFDIIAHEVGHAFVYSVLGIPKPGAEFPEYLGFQEAFSDCVSLIAAMHFPSVIENVLTVTRGNLYIANQLSRFSEFSPHRQIREANNKLTMADFADGWTDEHALSQPLTGAVFDILVDVFHESLVDRGLISPEAEDLADLAEIYPTAEAPLQKVFDRDFTRNPDGFVEALLDARDIVGAYLAETLWALAPDFLDYRDVARTMLAVDDRVTGGELSSIIFRDFDRRGIFRYRAGPRLTRPDRKSHVHEGRIARPRDQVRLPDMSYFEKYWMSRSGAEL
;
A
#
# COMPACT_ATOMS: atom_id res chain seq x y z
N PHE A 1 -6.13 -14.45 -6.58
CA PHE A 1 -6.46 -13.15 -7.18
C PHE A 1 -5.35 -12.12 -6.97
N THR A 2 -5.06 -11.67 -5.74
CA THR A 2 -3.99 -10.67 -5.51
C THR A 2 -2.64 -11.10 -6.09
N LEU A 3 -2.24 -12.36 -5.85
CA LEU A 3 -1.04 -12.95 -6.47
C LEU A 3 -1.11 -12.87 -8.00
N ASP A 4 -2.21 -13.34 -8.61
CA ASP A 4 -2.37 -13.34 -10.07
C ASP A 4 -2.28 -11.95 -10.70
N VAL A 5 -2.78 -10.91 -10.01
CA VAL A 5 -2.70 -9.51 -10.46
C VAL A 5 -1.26 -9.04 -10.40
N TRP A 6 -0.59 -9.21 -9.26
CA TRP A 6 0.73 -8.64 -9.05
C TRP A 6 1.85 -9.42 -9.71
N GLU A 7 1.74 -10.74 -9.88
CA GLU A 7 2.66 -11.53 -10.71
C GLU A 7 2.65 -11.09 -12.17
N ARG A 8 1.53 -10.52 -12.67
CA ARG A 8 1.49 -9.93 -14.01
C ARG A 8 2.25 -8.60 -14.07
N TYR A 9 2.08 -7.71 -13.10
CA TYR A 9 2.86 -6.46 -13.06
C TYR A 9 4.35 -6.74 -12.83
N ILE A 10 4.68 -7.70 -11.96
CA ILE A 10 6.06 -8.13 -11.67
C ILE A 10 6.68 -8.90 -12.86
N GLY A 11 5.86 -9.45 -13.75
CA GLY A 11 6.29 -10.16 -14.96
C GLY A 11 6.72 -11.61 -14.75
N GLN A 12 6.59 -12.14 -13.54
CA GLN A 12 6.89 -13.54 -13.23
C GLN A 12 6.14 -14.05 -11.99
N PRO A 13 5.95 -15.37 -11.86
CA PRO A 13 5.46 -15.97 -10.63
C PRO A 13 6.35 -15.62 -9.43
N LEU A 14 5.72 -15.41 -8.28
CA LEU A 14 6.43 -15.05 -7.06
C LEU A 14 7.19 -16.27 -6.52
N VAL A 15 8.51 -16.14 -6.37
CA VAL A 15 9.32 -17.11 -5.65
C VAL A 15 9.32 -16.73 -4.18
N TRP A 16 8.67 -17.51 -3.32
CA TRP A 16 8.55 -17.22 -1.89
C TRP A 16 9.91 -16.98 -1.23
N HIS A 17 10.02 -15.94 -0.39
CA HIS A 17 11.25 -15.68 0.39
C HIS A 17 11.60 -16.81 1.38
N PHE A 18 10.66 -17.73 1.62
CA PHE A 18 10.83 -18.92 2.46
C PHE A 18 10.97 -20.24 1.68
N HIS A 19 11.08 -20.21 0.34
CA HIS A 19 11.05 -21.42 -0.50
C HIS A 19 12.11 -22.47 -0.14
N ASP A 20 13.24 -22.06 0.45
CA ASP A 20 14.29 -22.97 0.92
C ASP A 20 13.82 -23.92 2.05
N HIS A 21 12.73 -23.58 2.75
CA HIS A 21 12.25 -24.30 3.94
C HIS A 21 10.81 -24.79 3.80
N HIS A 22 9.97 -24.10 3.02
CA HIS A 22 8.57 -24.44 2.82
C HIS A 22 8.19 -24.28 1.36
N ASP A 23 7.54 -25.30 0.78
CA ASP A 23 7.11 -25.29 -0.63
C ASP A 23 5.86 -24.42 -0.87
N ARG A 24 5.14 -24.04 0.19
CA ARG A 24 3.85 -23.34 0.12
C ARG A 24 3.62 -22.45 1.34
N LEU A 25 2.84 -21.40 1.13
CA LEU A 25 2.30 -20.56 2.19
C LEU A 25 1.22 -21.32 2.98
N GLU A 26 1.36 -21.41 4.29
CA GLU A 26 0.30 -21.88 5.18
C GLU A 26 -0.67 -20.74 5.49
N ILE A 27 -1.98 -21.01 5.46
CA ILE A 27 -3.00 -20.03 5.82
C ILE A 27 -3.75 -20.54 7.05
N SER A 28 -3.70 -19.76 8.12
CA SER A 28 -4.30 -20.08 9.42
C SER A 28 -5.37 -19.06 9.77
N ILE A 29 -6.60 -19.54 10.00
CA ILE A 29 -7.72 -18.70 10.43
C ILE A 29 -7.79 -18.79 11.97
N LEU A 30 -7.67 -17.64 12.64
CA LEU A 30 -7.60 -17.50 14.09
C LEU A 30 -8.74 -16.60 14.61
N PRO A 31 -10.00 -17.08 14.66
CA PRO A 31 -11.18 -16.21 14.80
C PRO A 31 -11.17 -15.30 16.03
N ASP A 32 -10.51 -15.71 17.12
CA ASP A 32 -10.45 -14.99 18.40
C ASP A 32 -9.33 -13.93 18.49
N TRP A 33 -8.59 -13.71 17.39
CA TRP A 33 -7.45 -12.80 17.35
C TRP A 33 -7.78 -11.51 16.59
N ASP A 34 -7.64 -10.33 17.24
CA ASP A 34 -7.85 -9.01 16.61
C ASP A 34 -6.60 -8.54 15.83
N ASN A 35 -6.12 -9.37 14.90
CA ASN A 35 -5.09 -8.97 13.92
C ASN A 35 -5.03 -9.89 12.69
N ALA A 36 -4.29 -9.45 11.67
CA ALA A 36 -3.77 -10.30 10.60
C ALA A 36 -2.25 -10.15 10.54
N GLN A 37 -1.56 -11.17 10.04
CA GLN A 37 -0.13 -11.04 9.73
C GLN A 37 0.34 -12.02 8.66
N TYR A 38 1.22 -11.53 7.80
CA TYR A 38 2.11 -12.33 6.99
C TYR A 38 3.41 -12.61 7.74
N GLY A 39 3.87 -13.85 7.70
CA GLY A 39 5.08 -14.36 8.33
C GLY A 39 5.94 -15.20 7.39
N TYR A 40 7.05 -15.73 7.89
CA TYR A 40 7.94 -16.63 7.15
C TYR A 40 7.27 -18.00 6.99
N GLY A 41 6.58 -18.20 5.87
CA GLY A 41 5.89 -19.45 5.54
C GLY A 41 4.41 -19.49 5.93
N PHE A 42 3.87 -18.43 6.54
CA PHE A 42 2.48 -18.42 6.99
C PHE A 42 1.77 -17.06 6.79
N LEU A 43 0.46 -17.12 6.69
CA LEU A 43 -0.48 -16.01 6.72
C LEU A 43 -1.53 -16.34 7.80
N GLU A 44 -1.59 -15.54 8.85
CA GLU A 44 -2.58 -15.70 9.92
C GLU A 44 -3.65 -14.62 9.81
N LEU A 45 -4.92 -15.04 9.85
CA LEU A 45 -6.07 -14.17 9.64
C LEU A 45 -7.02 -14.29 10.82
N GLY A 46 -7.13 -13.20 11.58
CA GLY A 46 -8.03 -13.11 12.72
C GLY A 46 -9.43 -12.60 12.39
N SER A 47 -10.05 -11.96 13.38
CA SER A 47 -11.31 -11.23 13.23
C SER A 47 -11.26 -9.94 14.02
N GLN A 48 -11.95 -8.92 13.52
CA GLN A 48 -12.35 -7.79 14.37
C GLN A 48 -13.69 -8.09 15.04
N PHE A 49 -13.94 -7.42 16.16
CA PHE A 49 -15.18 -7.57 16.92
C PHE A 49 -15.95 -6.25 16.94
N THR A 50 -17.22 -6.30 16.55
CA THR A 50 -18.14 -5.17 16.64
C THR A 50 -18.50 -4.87 18.10
N LYS A 51 -19.13 -3.72 18.36
CA LYS A 51 -19.56 -3.33 19.73
C LYS A 51 -20.56 -4.30 20.35
N ASP A 52 -21.36 -4.98 19.55
CA ASP A 52 -22.29 -6.04 19.96
C ASP A 52 -21.64 -7.43 20.06
N GLY A 53 -20.33 -7.52 19.83
CA GLY A 53 -19.55 -8.76 20.00
C GLY A 53 -19.59 -9.70 18.79
N SER A 54 -20.19 -9.29 17.67
CA SER A 54 -20.15 -10.06 16.43
C SER A 54 -18.73 -10.01 15.84
N ALA A 55 -18.25 -11.15 15.35
CA ALA A 55 -16.97 -11.24 14.67
C ALA A 55 -17.15 -10.89 13.19
N LEU A 56 -16.28 -10.03 12.68
CA LEU A 56 -16.10 -9.79 11.25
C LEU A 56 -14.74 -10.39 10.86
N PRO A 57 -14.73 -11.59 10.27
CA PRO A 57 -13.49 -12.30 9.98
C PRO A 57 -12.67 -11.58 8.92
N PHE A 58 -11.38 -11.37 9.18
CA PHE A 58 -10.46 -10.80 8.21
C PHE A 58 -10.26 -11.70 6.99
N SER A 59 -10.53 -13.00 7.12
CA SER A 59 -10.55 -13.94 6.00
C SER A 59 -11.63 -13.66 4.94
N LEU A 60 -12.58 -12.77 5.22
CA LEU A 60 -13.60 -12.33 4.27
C LEU A 60 -13.38 -10.91 3.75
N ASP A 61 -12.30 -10.24 4.20
CA ASP A 61 -11.93 -8.90 3.77
C ASP A 61 -10.81 -9.00 2.73
N PHE A 62 -11.13 -8.61 1.49
CA PHE A 62 -10.18 -8.67 0.39
C PHE A 62 -8.96 -7.76 0.64
N ASP A 63 -9.18 -6.58 1.19
CA ASP A 63 -8.13 -5.58 1.34
C ASP A 63 -7.09 -6.04 2.37
N ILE A 64 -7.55 -6.64 3.46
CA ILE A 64 -6.65 -7.19 4.48
C ILE A 64 -5.81 -8.32 3.90
N ILE A 65 -6.43 -9.28 3.20
CA ILE A 65 -5.67 -10.38 2.57
C ILE A 65 -4.69 -9.84 1.52
N ALA A 66 -5.12 -8.88 0.70
CA ALA A 66 -4.27 -8.30 -0.34
C ALA A 66 -3.08 -7.53 0.25
N HIS A 67 -3.31 -6.77 1.33
CA HIS A 67 -2.27 -6.09 2.09
C HIS A 67 -1.24 -7.09 2.65
N GLU A 68 -1.68 -8.15 3.33
CA GLU A 68 -0.75 -9.14 3.87
C GLU A 68 0.04 -9.88 2.78
N VAL A 69 -0.59 -10.16 1.64
CA VAL A 69 0.10 -10.70 0.45
C VAL A 69 1.10 -9.69 -0.12
N GLY A 70 0.88 -8.39 0.04
CA GLY A 70 1.83 -7.33 -0.32
C GLY A 70 3.19 -7.50 0.36
N HIS A 71 3.23 -7.93 1.61
CA HIS A 71 4.48 -8.23 2.30
C HIS A 71 5.25 -9.36 1.64
N ALA A 72 4.56 -10.36 1.09
CA ALA A 72 5.21 -11.45 0.35
C ALA A 72 6.01 -10.91 -0.85
N PHE A 73 5.45 -9.94 -1.58
CA PHE A 73 6.13 -9.30 -2.70
C PHE A 73 7.35 -8.52 -2.24
N VAL A 74 7.23 -7.73 -1.17
CA VAL A 74 8.37 -6.97 -0.62
C VAL A 74 9.51 -7.92 -0.23
N TYR A 75 9.24 -8.97 0.56
CA TYR A 75 10.31 -9.87 0.99
C TYR A 75 10.91 -10.71 -0.13
N SER A 76 10.11 -11.09 -1.12
CA SER A 76 10.57 -11.97 -2.20
C SER A 76 11.30 -11.22 -3.32
N VAL A 77 10.92 -9.95 -3.58
CA VAL A 77 11.47 -9.14 -4.67
C VAL A 77 12.54 -8.17 -4.16
N LEU A 78 12.20 -7.33 -3.18
CA LEU A 78 13.13 -6.37 -2.61
C LEU A 78 14.12 -7.04 -1.64
N GLY A 79 13.65 -8.03 -0.89
CA GLY A 79 14.46 -8.71 0.12
C GLY A 79 14.47 -7.98 1.45
N ILE A 80 15.28 -8.49 2.39
CA ILE A 80 15.35 -8.02 3.78
C ILE A 80 16.69 -7.32 4.01
N PRO A 81 16.72 -6.16 4.69
CA PRO A 81 17.98 -5.46 4.98
C PRO A 81 18.88 -6.33 5.85
N LYS A 82 20.20 -6.18 5.65
CA LYS A 82 21.18 -6.82 6.52
C LYS A 82 21.14 -6.22 7.93
N PRO A 83 21.54 -7.00 8.95
CA PRO A 83 21.74 -6.48 10.31
C PRO A 83 22.61 -5.22 10.33
N GLY A 84 22.07 -4.12 10.87
CA GLY A 84 22.72 -2.82 10.96
C GLY A 84 22.51 -1.90 9.73
N ALA A 85 21.75 -2.36 8.73
CA ALA A 85 21.36 -1.57 7.55
C ALA A 85 19.87 -1.17 7.54
N GLU A 86 19.18 -1.32 8.67
CA GLU A 86 17.75 -1.05 8.78
C GLU A 86 17.49 0.44 9.02
N PHE A 87 16.95 1.12 8.02
CA PHE A 87 16.32 2.42 8.22
C PHE A 87 14.85 2.26 8.60
N PRO A 88 14.31 3.16 9.45
CA PRO A 88 12.88 3.18 9.80
C PRO A 88 11.95 3.12 8.58
N GLU A 89 12.32 3.83 7.52
CA GLU A 89 11.57 3.92 6.28
C GLU A 89 11.41 2.57 5.58
N TYR A 90 12.30 1.59 5.78
CA TYR A 90 12.08 0.23 5.26
C TYR A 90 10.84 -0.44 5.87
N LEU A 91 10.51 -0.14 7.13
CA LEU A 91 9.32 -0.66 7.79
C LEU A 91 8.06 0.03 7.27
N GLY A 92 8.07 1.37 7.20
CA GLY A 92 6.96 2.11 6.63
C GLY A 92 6.75 1.83 5.14
N PHE A 93 7.82 1.53 4.39
CA PHE A 93 7.76 1.11 2.99
C PHE A 93 7.00 -0.21 2.83
N GLN A 94 7.28 -1.21 3.66
CA GLN A 94 6.57 -2.50 3.60
C GLN A 94 5.06 -2.29 3.74
N GLU A 95 4.65 -1.49 4.72
CA GLU A 95 3.24 -1.16 4.96
C GLU A 95 2.64 -0.35 3.80
N ALA A 96 3.36 0.64 3.28
CA ALA A 96 2.89 1.48 2.18
C ALA A 96 2.75 0.69 0.87
N PHE A 97 3.73 -0.16 0.57
CA PHE A 97 3.68 -1.01 -0.61
C PHE A 97 2.53 -2.02 -0.51
N SER A 98 2.33 -2.62 0.67
CA SER A 98 1.20 -3.53 0.91
C SER A 98 -0.17 -2.83 0.77
N ASP A 99 -0.31 -1.59 1.24
CA ASP A 99 -1.50 -0.77 1.00
C ASP A 99 -1.70 -0.52 -0.52
N CYS A 100 -0.64 -0.19 -1.25
CA CYS A 100 -0.71 0.00 -2.70
C CYS A 100 -1.05 -1.30 -3.44
N VAL A 101 -0.54 -2.44 -2.97
CA VAL A 101 -0.88 -3.78 -3.49
C VAL A 101 -2.38 -4.03 -3.38
N SER A 102 -2.94 -3.75 -2.20
CA SER A 102 -4.37 -3.86 -1.95
C SER A 102 -5.18 -2.93 -2.86
N LEU A 103 -4.81 -1.64 -2.90
CA LEU A 103 -5.46 -0.61 -3.72
C LEU A 103 -5.54 -1.02 -5.19
N ILE A 104 -4.39 -1.30 -5.80
CA ILE A 104 -4.31 -1.64 -7.22
C ILE A 104 -5.05 -2.95 -7.50
N ALA A 105 -4.92 -3.97 -6.63
CA ALA A 105 -5.62 -5.23 -6.82
C ALA A 105 -7.15 -5.08 -6.71
N ALA A 106 -7.65 -4.23 -5.81
CA ALA A 106 -9.08 -3.95 -5.69
C ALA A 106 -9.64 -3.28 -6.97
N MET A 107 -8.86 -2.41 -7.61
CA MET A 107 -9.22 -1.77 -8.88
C MET A 107 -9.33 -2.74 -10.08
N HIS A 108 -8.98 -4.02 -9.92
CA HIS A 108 -9.26 -5.06 -10.94
C HIS A 108 -10.68 -5.63 -10.85
N PHE A 109 -11.45 -5.28 -9.82
CA PHE A 109 -12.87 -5.61 -9.76
C PHE A 109 -13.71 -4.55 -10.47
N PRO A 110 -14.47 -4.89 -11.53
CA PRO A 110 -15.33 -3.93 -12.21
C PRO A 110 -16.32 -3.23 -11.27
N SER A 111 -16.84 -3.97 -10.28
CA SER A 111 -17.75 -3.41 -9.27
C SER A 111 -17.11 -2.31 -8.42
N VAL A 112 -15.80 -2.38 -8.16
CA VAL A 112 -15.08 -1.34 -7.41
C VAL A 112 -14.95 -0.09 -8.28
N ILE A 113 -14.53 -0.24 -9.54
CA ILE A 113 -14.41 0.87 -10.49
C ILE A 113 -15.76 1.56 -10.71
N GLU A 114 -16.82 0.78 -10.94
CA GLU A 114 -18.18 1.29 -11.12
C GLU A 114 -18.67 2.03 -9.87
N ASN A 115 -18.46 1.48 -8.68
CA ASN A 115 -18.86 2.13 -7.42
C ASN A 115 -18.14 3.46 -7.22
N VAL A 116 -16.81 3.45 -7.35
CA VAL A 116 -15.96 4.62 -7.17
C VAL A 116 -16.39 5.73 -8.11
N LEU A 117 -16.57 5.44 -9.40
CA LEU A 117 -16.98 6.46 -10.38
C LEU A 117 -18.43 6.90 -10.21
N THR A 118 -19.33 6.02 -9.76
CA THR A 118 -20.72 6.39 -9.46
C THR A 118 -20.80 7.39 -8.29
N VAL A 119 -19.98 7.18 -7.26
CA VAL A 119 -19.93 8.01 -6.05
C VAL A 119 -19.18 9.32 -6.32
N THR A 120 -18.01 9.24 -6.95
CA THR A 120 -17.08 10.37 -7.12
C THR A 120 -17.33 11.20 -8.36
N ARG A 121 -17.92 10.59 -9.40
CA ARG A 121 -18.00 11.16 -10.76
C ARG A 121 -16.63 11.53 -11.34
N GLY A 122 -15.56 10.90 -10.84
CA GLY A 122 -14.16 11.16 -11.21
C GLY A 122 -13.39 12.05 -10.22
N ASN A 123 -14.04 12.70 -9.26
CA ASN A 123 -13.33 13.43 -8.21
C ASN A 123 -12.85 12.47 -7.10
N LEU A 124 -11.70 11.81 -7.29
CA LEU A 124 -11.23 10.73 -6.41
C LEU A 124 -10.80 11.18 -5.01
N TYR A 125 -10.66 12.49 -4.77
CA TYR A 125 -10.35 13.04 -3.45
C TYR A 125 -11.54 13.07 -2.49
N ILE A 126 -12.78 12.84 -2.97
CA ILE A 126 -13.90 12.64 -2.04
C ILE A 126 -13.86 11.22 -1.48
N ALA A 127 -14.49 11.00 -0.32
CA ALA A 127 -14.59 9.69 0.30
C ALA A 127 -15.15 8.63 -0.67
N ASN A 128 -14.40 7.55 -0.87
CA ASN A 128 -14.73 6.47 -1.80
C ASN A 128 -14.02 5.16 -1.37
N GLN A 129 -14.28 4.07 -2.09
CA GLN A 129 -13.71 2.75 -1.76
C GLN A 129 -12.18 2.68 -1.93
N LEU A 130 -11.57 3.46 -2.84
CA LEU A 130 -10.11 3.50 -3.01
C LEU A 130 -9.41 4.36 -1.95
N SER A 131 -10.08 5.39 -1.43
CA SER A 131 -9.50 6.21 -0.36
C SER A 131 -9.56 5.56 1.02
N ARG A 132 -10.30 4.44 1.18
CA ARG A 132 -10.57 3.79 2.47
C ARG A 132 -10.32 2.29 2.41
N PHE A 133 -9.26 1.83 3.07
CA PHE A 133 -9.00 0.39 3.22
C PHE A 133 -9.96 -0.24 4.24
N SER A 134 -10.52 -1.42 3.91
CA SER A 134 -11.43 -2.21 4.77
C SER A 134 -12.74 -1.48 5.13
N GLU A 135 -13.70 -1.48 4.20
CA GLU A 135 -15.04 -0.89 4.37
C GLU A 135 -15.86 -1.56 5.49
N PHE A 136 -15.50 -2.77 5.91
CA PHE A 136 -16.25 -3.54 6.91
C PHE A 136 -15.98 -3.16 8.37
N SER A 137 -15.04 -2.24 8.67
CA SER A 137 -14.74 -1.85 10.06
C SER A 137 -15.34 -0.50 10.48
N PRO A 138 -16.48 -0.47 11.19
CA PRO A 138 -17.00 0.77 11.76
C PRO A 138 -16.13 1.33 12.92
N HIS A 139 -15.07 0.63 13.35
CA HIS A 139 -14.26 1.04 14.52
C HIS A 139 -12.73 1.06 14.33
N ARG A 140 -12.21 0.71 13.16
CA ARG A 140 -10.87 1.09 12.71
C ARG A 140 -10.89 1.32 11.21
N GLN A 141 -11.03 2.58 10.79
CA GLN A 141 -10.38 3.01 9.55
C GLN A 141 -8.89 2.79 9.79
N ILE A 142 -8.31 1.70 9.30
CA ILE A 142 -6.93 1.37 9.68
C ILE A 142 -5.98 2.39 9.04
N ARG A 143 -6.21 2.78 7.78
CA ARG A 143 -5.42 3.75 7.00
C ARG A 143 -6.27 4.41 5.90
N GLU A 144 -5.95 5.64 5.49
CA GLU A 144 -6.60 6.34 4.38
C GLU A 144 -5.57 6.64 3.30
N ALA A 145 -5.77 6.13 2.08
CA ALA A 145 -4.87 6.43 0.96
C ALA A 145 -4.88 7.93 0.65
N ASN A 146 -6.06 8.53 0.74
CA ASN A 146 -6.25 9.98 0.73
C ASN A 146 -6.06 10.55 2.14
N ASN A 147 -4.81 10.75 2.55
CA ASN A 147 -4.45 11.42 3.80
C ASN A 147 -3.65 12.70 3.52
N LYS A 148 -3.35 13.50 4.54
CA LYS A 148 -2.52 14.74 4.43
C LYS A 148 -1.17 14.66 5.15
N LEU A 149 -0.77 13.46 5.58
CA LEU A 149 0.48 13.28 6.31
C LEU A 149 1.68 13.45 5.39
N THR A 150 2.77 13.96 5.97
CA THR A 150 4.03 14.24 5.30
C THR A 150 5.21 13.69 6.11
N MET A 151 6.38 13.58 5.50
CA MET A 151 7.59 13.17 6.22
C MET A 151 8.04 14.18 7.29
N ALA A 152 7.56 15.43 7.24
CA ALA A 152 7.81 16.39 8.31
C ALA A 152 7.17 15.96 9.64
N ASP A 153 6.01 15.29 9.60
CA ASP A 153 5.29 14.83 10.78
C ASP A 153 6.04 13.72 11.54
N PHE A 154 7.00 13.06 10.89
CA PHE A 154 7.79 11.97 11.45
C PHE A 154 9.26 12.32 11.66
N ALA A 155 9.67 13.56 11.33
CA ALA A 155 11.07 13.98 11.41
C ALA A 155 11.59 14.03 12.86
N ASP A 156 10.74 14.36 13.82
CA ASP A 156 11.08 14.41 15.25
C ASP A 156 10.91 13.06 15.96
N GLY A 157 10.41 12.04 15.24
CA GLY A 157 10.27 10.67 15.70
C GLY A 157 8.91 10.06 15.39
N TRP A 158 8.82 8.74 15.55
CA TRP A 158 7.63 7.95 15.19
C TRP A 158 7.42 6.79 16.15
N THR A 159 6.20 6.24 16.21
CA THR A 159 5.83 5.17 17.14
C THR A 159 5.33 3.91 16.45
N ASP A 160 4.79 4.07 15.25
CA ASP A 160 4.02 3.07 14.52
C ASP A 160 4.39 3.12 13.04
N GLU A 161 4.83 1.99 12.51
CA GLU A 161 5.22 1.83 11.10
C GLU A 161 4.04 2.05 10.15
N HIS A 162 2.81 1.74 10.58
CA HIS A 162 1.60 2.01 9.79
C HIS A 162 1.35 3.51 9.63
N ALA A 163 1.61 4.30 10.67
CA ALA A 163 1.54 5.75 10.56
C ALA A 163 2.68 6.27 9.66
N LEU A 164 3.90 5.74 9.82
CA LEU A 164 5.06 6.11 8.99
C LEU A 164 4.87 5.75 7.51
N SER A 165 3.99 4.81 7.17
CA SER A 165 3.65 4.46 5.79
C SER A 165 2.81 5.52 5.07
N GLN A 166 1.99 6.27 5.82
CA GLN A 166 0.96 7.15 5.26
C GLN A 166 1.48 8.23 4.29
N PRO A 167 2.63 8.90 4.52
CA PRO A 167 3.17 9.84 3.56
C PRO A 167 3.49 9.20 2.20
N LEU A 168 3.99 7.96 2.20
CA LEU A 168 4.34 7.25 0.98
C LEU A 168 3.08 6.70 0.28
N THR A 169 2.15 6.09 1.01
CA THR A 169 0.85 5.67 0.47
C THR A 169 0.11 6.86 -0.14
N GLY A 170 0.12 8.01 0.54
CA GLY A 170 -0.48 9.25 0.06
C GLY A 170 0.16 9.75 -1.23
N ALA A 171 1.50 9.75 -1.34
CA ALA A 171 2.19 10.14 -2.56
C ALA A 171 1.78 9.27 -3.76
N VAL A 172 1.71 7.95 -3.58
CA VAL A 172 1.33 7.02 -4.66
C VAL A 172 -0.14 7.19 -5.04
N PHE A 173 -1.02 7.47 -4.07
CA PHE A 173 -2.42 7.77 -4.35
C PHE A 173 -2.56 9.09 -5.13
N ASP A 174 -1.85 10.15 -4.73
CA ASP A 174 -1.84 11.43 -5.45
C ASP A 174 -1.39 11.22 -6.92
N ILE A 175 -0.29 10.47 -7.14
CA ILE A 175 0.20 10.12 -8.49
C ILE A 175 -0.87 9.38 -9.31
N LEU A 176 -1.60 8.44 -8.70
CA LEU A 176 -2.69 7.73 -9.38
C LEU A 176 -3.82 8.67 -9.81
N VAL A 177 -4.20 9.61 -8.93
CA VAL A 177 -5.24 10.59 -9.24
C VAL A 177 -4.80 11.55 -10.34
N ASP A 178 -3.55 12.00 -10.31
CA ASP A 178 -3.03 12.95 -11.28
C ASP A 178 -2.81 12.32 -12.65
N VAL A 179 -2.28 11.08 -12.71
CA VAL A 179 -2.22 10.31 -13.97
C VAL A 179 -3.62 10.08 -14.54
N PHE A 180 -4.62 9.84 -13.68
CA PHE A 180 -6.01 9.73 -14.10
C PHE A 180 -6.55 11.04 -14.66
N HIS A 181 -6.34 12.18 -13.99
CA HIS A 181 -6.79 13.48 -14.44
C HIS A 181 -6.13 13.90 -15.76
N GLU A 182 -4.83 13.69 -15.92
CA GLU A 182 -4.12 13.92 -17.19
C GLU A 182 -4.71 13.06 -18.31
N SER A 183 -4.98 11.77 -18.05
CA SER A 183 -5.67 10.91 -19.02
C SER A 183 -7.04 11.47 -19.41
N LEU A 184 -7.83 11.99 -18.45
CA LEU A 184 -9.11 12.63 -18.75
C LEU A 184 -8.95 13.87 -19.64
N VAL A 185 -7.93 14.69 -19.40
CA VAL A 185 -7.63 15.89 -20.20
C VAL A 185 -7.22 15.49 -21.63
N ASP A 186 -6.28 14.57 -21.76
CA ASP A 186 -5.78 14.08 -23.05
C ASP A 186 -6.88 13.45 -23.92
N ARG A 187 -7.83 12.76 -23.28
CA ARG A 187 -9.01 12.18 -23.93
C ARG A 187 -10.12 13.21 -24.22
N GLY A 188 -9.96 14.46 -23.79
CA GLY A 188 -10.96 15.52 -23.91
C GLY A 188 -12.23 15.26 -23.10
N LEU A 189 -12.12 14.47 -22.03
CA LEU A 189 -13.23 14.11 -21.14
C LEU A 189 -13.49 15.20 -20.10
N ILE A 190 -12.44 15.88 -19.66
CA ILE A 190 -12.50 17.12 -18.88
C ILE A 190 -11.68 18.21 -19.59
N SER A 191 -11.90 19.47 -19.22
CA SER A 191 -11.07 20.57 -19.76
C SER A 191 -9.83 20.81 -18.88
N PRO A 192 -8.75 21.41 -19.42
CA PRO A 192 -7.59 21.79 -18.61
C PRO A 192 -7.97 22.67 -17.40
N GLU A 193 -8.97 23.55 -17.54
CA GLU A 193 -9.44 24.37 -16.43
C GLU A 193 -10.14 23.56 -15.32
N ALA A 194 -10.63 22.36 -15.64
CA ALA A 194 -11.17 21.44 -14.65
C ALA A 194 -10.06 20.76 -13.83
N GLU A 195 -8.93 20.47 -14.47
CA GLU A 195 -7.72 19.95 -13.84
C GLU A 195 -7.06 21.03 -12.96
N ASP A 196 -6.90 22.27 -13.46
CA ASP A 196 -6.46 23.42 -12.64
C ASP A 196 -7.34 23.61 -11.38
N LEU A 197 -8.65 23.36 -11.52
CA LEU A 197 -9.60 23.46 -10.42
C LEU A 197 -9.47 22.28 -9.44
N ALA A 198 -9.05 21.11 -9.90
CA ALA A 198 -8.75 19.95 -9.05
C ALA A 198 -7.53 20.25 -8.16
N ASP A 199 -6.44 20.73 -8.76
CA ASP A 199 -5.23 21.18 -8.08
C ASP A 199 -5.55 22.24 -7.00
N LEU A 200 -6.43 23.19 -7.31
CA LEU A 200 -6.89 24.19 -6.35
C LEU A 200 -7.71 23.60 -5.20
N ALA A 201 -8.55 22.58 -5.46
CA ALA A 201 -9.42 21.99 -4.45
C ALA A 201 -8.66 21.25 -3.35
N GLU A 202 -7.49 20.70 -3.67
CA GLU A 202 -6.62 20.04 -2.68
C GLU A 202 -6.09 21.00 -1.62
N ILE A 203 -5.89 22.27 -2.01
CA ILE A 203 -5.37 23.33 -1.14
C ILE A 203 -6.53 24.13 -0.51
N TYR A 204 -7.57 24.40 -1.28
CA TYR A 204 -8.66 25.28 -0.92
C TYR A 204 -10.01 24.54 -0.95
N PRO A 205 -10.57 24.19 0.22
CA PRO A 205 -11.87 23.50 0.29
C PRO A 205 -13.01 24.24 -0.41
N THR A 206 -12.89 25.55 -0.60
CA THR A 206 -13.86 26.37 -1.35
C THR A 206 -13.97 26.00 -2.83
N ALA A 207 -12.95 25.35 -3.40
CA ALA A 207 -12.93 24.90 -4.79
C ALA A 207 -13.57 23.51 -4.99
N GLU A 208 -13.80 22.73 -3.93
CA GLU A 208 -14.39 21.38 -4.00
C GLU A 208 -15.81 21.37 -4.62
N ALA A 209 -16.70 22.24 -4.16
CA ALA A 209 -18.07 22.27 -4.67
C ALA A 209 -18.17 22.75 -6.13
N PRO A 210 -17.42 23.78 -6.57
CA PRO A 210 -17.24 24.08 -7.99
C PRO A 210 -16.70 22.91 -8.80
N LEU A 211 -15.64 22.25 -8.32
CA LEU A 211 -15.02 21.09 -8.97
C LEU A 211 -16.02 19.96 -9.19
N GLN A 212 -16.76 19.59 -8.14
CA GLN A 212 -17.73 18.51 -8.22
C GLN A 212 -18.79 18.77 -9.29
N LYS A 213 -19.26 20.02 -9.44
CA LYS A 213 -20.23 20.37 -10.51
C LYS A 213 -19.67 20.17 -11.91
N VAL A 214 -18.37 20.40 -12.10
CA VAL A 214 -17.68 20.18 -13.38
C VAL A 214 -17.59 18.68 -13.66
N PHE A 215 -17.11 17.90 -12.70
CA PHE A 215 -17.02 16.44 -12.81
C PHE A 215 -18.39 15.77 -13.01
N ASP A 216 -19.43 16.17 -12.27
CA ASP A 216 -20.80 15.66 -12.44
C ASP A 216 -21.32 15.85 -13.88
N ARG A 217 -21.07 17.03 -14.44
CA ARG A 217 -21.46 17.38 -15.81
C ARG A 217 -20.68 16.54 -16.82
N ASP A 218 -19.37 16.45 -16.66
CA ASP A 218 -18.48 15.83 -17.65
C ASP A 218 -18.56 14.31 -17.62
N PHE A 219 -18.63 13.71 -16.43
CA PHE A 219 -18.91 12.29 -16.26
C PHE A 219 -20.23 11.88 -16.93
N THR A 220 -21.30 12.68 -16.79
CA THR A 220 -22.60 12.37 -17.41
C THR A 220 -22.54 12.32 -18.93
N ARG A 221 -21.60 13.03 -19.55
CA ARG A 221 -21.43 13.05 -21.02
C ARG A 221 -20.75 11.80 -21.54
N ASN A 222 -19.77 11.27 -20.81
CA ASN A 222 -19.03 10.08 -21.22
C ASN A 222 -18.52 9.25 -20.01
N PRO A 223 -19.39 8.48 -19.35
CA PRO A 223 -19.00 7.64 -18.22
C PRO A 223 -17.96 6.58 -18.59
N ASP A 224 -18.08 5.99 -19.78
CA ASP A 224 -17.19 4.91 -20.25
C ASP A 224 -15.76 5.42 -20.43
N GLY A 225 -15.59 6.65 -20.94
CA GLY A 225 -14.28 7.29 -21.03
C GLY A 225 -13.59 7.48 -19.67
N PHE A 226 -14.35 7.77 -18.61
CA PHE A 226 -13.81 7.87 -17.26
C PHE A 226 -13.37 6.50 -16.72
N VAL A 227 -14.14 5.45 -17.04
CA VAL A 227 -13.74 4.07 -16.72
C VAL A 227 -12.41 3.74 -17.39
N GLU A 228 -12.29 3.97 -18.69
CA GLU A 228 -11.06 3.69 -19.44
C GLU A 228 -9.85 4.47 -18.88
N ALA A 229 -10.01 5.77 -18.62
CA ALA A 229 -8.95 6.60 -18.06
C ALA A 229 -8.49 6.10 -16.67
N LEU A 230 -9.42 5.66 -15.82
CA LEU A 230 -9.07 5.15 -14.48
C LEU A 230 -8.37 3.78 -14.55
N LEU A 231 -8.77 2.93 -15.51
CA LEU A 231 -8.10 1.64 -15.75
C LEU A 231 -6.67 1.84 -16.28
N ASP A 232 -6.46 2.81 -17.17
CA ASP A 232 -5.13 3.15 -17.66
C ASP A 232 -4.23 3.67 -16.52
N ALA A 233 -4.75 4.58 -15.69
CA ALA A 233 -4.01 5.10 -14.54
C ALA A 233 -3.62 3.99 -13.56
N ARG A 234 -4.54 3.05 -13.27
CA ARG A 234 -4.25 1.85 -12.48
C ARG A 234 -3.09 1.05 -13.08
N ASP A 235 -3.13 0.80 -14.38
CA ASP A 235 -2.15 -0.07 -15.05
C ASP A 235 -0.77 0.60 -15.14
N ILE A 236 -0.73 1.92 -15.38
CA ILE A 236 0.51 2.72 -15.36
C ILE A 236 1.12 2.69 -13.96
N VAL A 237 0.36 3.06 -12.91
CA VAL A 237 0.88 3.12 -11.54
C VAL A 237 1.26 1.74 -11.02
N GLY A 238 0.45 0.71 -11.32
CA GLY A 238 0.76 -0.68 -10.96
C GLY A 238 2.08 -1.17 -11.59
N ALA A 239 2.31 -0.87 -12.88
CA ALA A 239 3.56 -1.18 -13.55
C ALA A 239 4.74 -0.40 -12.94
N TYR A 240 4.56 0.90 -12.64
CA TYR A 240 5.62 1.73 -12.06
C TYR A 240 6.01 1.25 -10.66
N LEU A 241 5.04 0.85 -9.83
CA LEU A 241 5.31 0.27 -8.52
C LEU A 241 6.09 -1.04 -8.63
N ALA A 242 5.71 -1.92 -9.56
CA ALA A 242 6.41 -3.19 -9.77
C ALA A 242 7.86 -3.00 -10.26
N GLU A 243 8.07 -2.14 -11.26
CA GLU A 243 9.41 -1.81 -11.77
C GLU A 243 10.25 -1.08 -10.71
N THR A 244 9.63 -0.22 -9.90
CA THR A 244 10.30 0.43 -8.77
C THR A 244 10.75 -0.60 -7.74
N LEU A 245 9.89 -1.54 -7.35
CA LEU A 245 10.23 -2.60 -6.39
C LEU A 245 11.45 -3.42 -6.85
N TRP A 246 11.52 -3.75 -8.13
CA TRP A 246 12.67 -4.47 -8.74
C TRP A 246 13.99 -3.70 -8.68
N ALA A 247 13.93 -2.38 -8.81
CA ALA A 247 15.10 -1.53 -8.90
C ALA A 247 15.61 -1.04 -7.53
N LEU A 248 14.83 -1.24 -6.48
CA LEU A 248 15.20 -0.87 -5.11
C LEU A 248 16.17 -1.88 -4.48
N ALA A 249 16.92 -1.41 -3.49
CA ALA A 249 17.74 -2.23 -2.60
C ALA A 249 17.21 -2.12 -1.17
N PRO A 250 17.22 -3.21 -0.38
CA PRO A 250 16.63 -3.19 0.96
C PRO A 250 17.53 -2.49 1.99
N ASP A 251 18.85 -2.57 1.81
CA ASP A 251 19.82 -1.98 2.72
C ASP A 251 19.76 -0.44 2.66
N PHE A 252 19.56 0.20 3.82
CA PHE A 252 19.48 1.65 3.97
C PHE A 252 18.38 2.34 3.15
N LEU A 253 17.32 1.61 2.79
CA LEU A 253 16.20 2.14 2.02
C LEU A 253 15.53 3.34 2.73
N ASP A 254 15.50 4.49 2.06
CA ASP A 254 14.66 5.62 2.44
C ASP A 254 13.59 5.94 1.35
N TYR A 255 12.62 6.80 1.66
CA TYR A 255 11.57 7.15 0.69
C TYR A 255 12.08 7.98 -0.50
N ARG A 256 13.26 8.61 -0.40
CA ARG A 256 13.88 9.33 -1.54
C ARG A 256 14.42 8.34 -2.55
N ASP A 257 14.92 7.19 -2.11
CA ASP A 257 15.29 6.11 -2.99
C ASP A 257 14.08 5.61 -3.77
N VAL A 258 12.92 5.44 -3.12
CA VAL A 258 11.65 5.11 -3.79
C VAL A 258 11.30 6.17 -4.85
N ALA A 259 11.27 7.44 -4.47
CA ALA A 259 10.87 8.53 -5.36
C ALA A 259 11.82 8.69 -6.57
N ARG A 260 13.13 8.62 -6.34
CA ARG A 260 14.14 8.66 -7.41
C ARG A 260 14.07 7.47 -8.33
N THR A 261 13.80 6.28 -7.77
CA THR A 261 13.69 5.06 -8.56
C THR A 261 12.46 5.11 -9.45
N MET A 262 11.31 5.56 -8.93
CA MET A 262 10.09 5.74 -9.75
C MET A 262 10.28 6.79 -10.86
N LEU A 263 10.98 7.91 -10.59
CA LEU A 263 11.36 8.88 -11.62
C LEU A 263 12.28 8.27 -12.71
N ALA A 264 13.22 7.40 -12.31
CA ALA A 264 14.07 6.69 -13.27
C ALA A 264 13.31 5.63 -14.07
N VAL A 265 12.28 5.03 -13.48
CA VAL A 265 11.34 4.14 -14.19
C VAL A 265 10.57 4.93 -15.25
N ASP A 266 10.02 6.10 -14.90
CA ASP A 266 9.33 6.98 -15.85
C ASP A 266 10.23 7.36 -17.05
N ASP A 267 11.43 7.86 -16.78
CA ASP A 267 12.41 8.21 -17.82
C ASP A 267 12.68 7.05 -18.79
N ARG A 268 12.78 5.82 -18.28
CA ARG A 268 13.00 4.62 -19.10
C ARG A 268 11.76 4.20 -19.90
N VAL A 269 10.56 4.33 -19.33
CA VAL A 269 9.32 3.80 -19.91
C VAL A 269 8.69 4.77 -20.89
N THR A 270 8.62 6.06 -20.53
CA THR A 270 7.93 7.11 -21.31
C THR A 270 8.88 8.19 -21.83
N GLY A 271 10.13 8.24 -21.36
CA GLY A 271 11.02 9.36 -21.64
C GLY A 271 10.79 10.56 -20.71
N GLY A 272 10.12 10.36 -19.57
CA GLY A 272 9.94 11.38 -18.55
C GLY A 272 8.59 12.12 -18.60
N GLU A 273 7.60 11.56 -19.29
CA GLU A 273 6.30 12.23 -19.51
C GLU A 273 5.56 12.50 -18.20
N LEU A 274 5.70 11.64 -17.19
CA LEU A 274 5.03 11.77 -15.89
C LEU A 274 5.94 12.37 -14.80
N SER A 275 7.17 12.76 -15.16
CA SER A 275 8.19 13.15 -14.19
C SER A 275 7.79 14.35 -13.34
N SER A 276 7.04 15.30 -13.90
CA SER A 276 6.51 16.46 -13.17
C SER A 276 5.50 16.05 -12.09
N ILE A 277 4.57 15.15 -12.43
CA ILE A 277 3.55 14.62 -11.51
C ILE A 277 4.24 13.87 -10.38
N ILE A 278 5.06 12.88 -10.74
CA ILE A 278 5.79 12.03 -9.78
C ILE A 278 6.63 12.90 -8.84
N PHE A 279 7.38 13.87 -9.37
CA PHE A 279 8.18 14.76 -8.53
C PHE A 279 7.31 15.63 -7.62
N ARG A 280 6.25 16.25 -8.15
CA ARG A 280 5.35 17.14 -7.41
C ARG A 280 4.77 16.41 -6.19
N ASP A 281 4.26 15.20 -6.39
CA ASP A 281 3.52 14.48 -5.35
C ASP A 281 4.44 13.97 -4.26
N PHE A 282 5.61 13.42 -4.64
CA PHE A 282 6.62 13.06 -3.65
C PHE A 282 7.14 14.29 -2.88
N ASP A 283 7.40 15.42 -3.55
CA ASP A 283 7.87 16.64 -2.87
C ASP A 283 6.82 17.23 -1.93
N ARG A 284 5.54 17.19 -2.32
CA ARG A 284 4.41 17.62 -1.50
C ARG A 284 4.32 16.84 -0.19
N ARG A 285 4.59 15.54 -0.23
CA ARG A 285 4.69 14.68 0.96
C ARG A 285 5.99 14.87 1.75
N GLY A 286 6.84 15.81 1.34
CA GLY A 286 8.11 16.12 1.98
C GLY A 286 9.17 15.03 1.81
N ILE A 287 8.96 14.07 0.91
CA ILE A 287 9.81 12.89 0.77
C ILE A 287 11.23 13.29 0.37
N PHE A 288 11.42 14.25 -0.53
CA PHE A 288 12.75 14.74 -0.89
C PHE A 288 13.46 15.55 0.21
N ARG A 289 12.72 16.03 1.22
CA ARG A 289 13.20 17.05 2.18
C ARG A 289 13.51 16.47 3.55
N TYR A 290 12.75 15.48 3.99
CA TYR A 290 12.82 14.92 5.34
C TYR A 290 13.15 13.43 5.33
N ARG A 291 13.60 12.95 6.49
CA ARG A 291 13.76 11.53 6.81
C ARG A 291 13.02 11.23 8.10
N ALA A 292 12.69 9.97 8.33
CA ALA A 292 12.11 9.55 9.59
C ALA A 292 13.11 9.79 10.74
N GLY A 293 12.59 10.34 11.84
CA GLY A 293 13.31 10.47 13.09
C GLY A 293 13.48 9.13 13.83
N PRO A 294 13.98 9.14 15.07
CA PRO A 294 14.12 7.93 15.87
C PRO A 294 12.75 7.34 16.24
N ARG A 295 12.69 6.02 16.41
CA ARG A 295 11.50 5.38 16.99
C ARG A 295 11.39 5.75 18.46
N LEU A 296 10.25 6.32 18.87
CA LEU A 296 10.01 6.86 20.21
C LEU A 296 9.48 5.81 21.20
N THR A 297 8.87 4.74 20.70
CA THR A 297 8.29 3.66 21.51
C THR A 297 8.89 2.31 21.13
N ARG A 298 8.89 1.36 22.08
CA ARG A 298 9.17 -0.04 21.75
C ARG A 298 8.04 -0.60 20.88
N PRO A 299 8.36 -1.51 19.93
CA PRO A 299 7.34 -2.27 19.20
C PRO A 299 6.34 -2.90 20.17
N ASP A 300 5.04 -2.75 19.89
CA ASP A 300 3.98 -3.44 20.63
C ASP A 300 3.59 -4.75 19.92
N ARG A 301 2.57 -5.45 20.42
CA ARG A 301 2.10 -6.73 19.84
C ARG A 301 1.45 -6.61 18.47
N LYS A 302 1.12 -5.40 18.03
CA LYS A 302 0.58 -5.12 16.69
C LYS A 302 1.66 -4.66 15.73
N SER A 303 2.84 -4.34 16.27
CA SER A 303 3.97 -3.97 15.46
C SER A 303 4.52 -5.17 14.70
N HIS A 304 4.79 -4.94 13.42
CA HIS A 304 5.38 -5.87 12.49
C HIS A 304 6.91 -5.98 12.61
N VAL A 305 7.50 -5.33 13.61
CA VAL A 305 8.96 -5.17 13.77
C VAL A 305 9.68 -6.39 14.35
N HIS A 306 8.99 -7.45 14.80
CA HIS A 306 9.69 -8.62 15.39
C HIS A 306 9.25 -10.02 14.90
N GLU A 307 10.30 -10.80 14.62
CA GLU A 307 10.50 -12.26 14.60
C GLU A 307 9.71 -13.10 13.57
N GLY A 308 8.39 -12.99 13.44
CA GLY A 308 7.63 -13.91 12.58
C GLY A 308 7.92 -13.82 11.07
N ARG A 309 8.22 -12.62 10.56
CA ARG A 309 8.32 -12.34 9.10
C ARG A 309 9.63 -12.77 8.45
N ILE A 310 10.70 -12.80 9.25
CA ILE A 310 12.09 -12.98 8.78
C ILE A 310 12.88 -14.04 9.55
N ALA A 311 12.37 -14.55 10.68
CA ALA A 311 13.10 -15.55 11.46
C ALA A 311 13.20 -16.86 10.69
N ARG A 312 14.44 -17.24 10.35
CA ARG A 312 14.74 -18.55 9.78
C ARG A 312 14.74 -19.58 10.90
N PRO A 313 14.47 -20.87 10.61
CA PRO A 313 14.59 -21.94 11.59
C PRO A 313 15.96 -22.01 12.30
N ARG A 314 17.04 -21.50 11.68
CA ARG A 314 18.40 -21.49 12.25
C ARG A 314 18.74 -20.28 13.15
N ASP A 315 17.91 -19.24 13.17
CA ASP A 315 18.14 -18.05 14.02
C ASP A 315 17.61 -18.25 15.46
N GLN A 316 17.06 -19.44 15.76
CA GLN A 316 16.38 -19.79 17.02
C GLN A 316 17.27 -19.89 18.28
N VAL A 317 18.58 -19.68 18.20
CA VAL A 317 19.51 -19.93 19.33
C VAL A 317 19.50 -18.80 20.39
N ARG A 318 18.73 -17.72 20.20
CA ARG A 318 18.51 -16.67 21.22
C ARG A 318 17.10 -16.09 21.13
N LEU A 319 16.08 -16.89 21.42
CA LEU A 319 14.71 -16.36 21.46
C LEU A 319 14.34 -15.88 22.89
N PRO A 320 13.70 -14.71 23.02
CA PRO A 320 13.16 -14.21 24.29
C PRO A 320 11.95 -15.03 24.78
N ASP A 321 11.41 -14.69 25.95
CA ASP A 321 10.30 -15.42 26.59
C ASP A 321 9.05 -15.50 25.69
N MET A 322 8.83 -16.68 25.11
CA MET A 322 7.70 -17.00 24.23
C MET A 322 6.49 -17.63 24.97
N SER A 323 5.31 -17.38 24.40
CA SER A 323 4.05 -17.99 24.81
C SER A 323 3.98 -19.50 24.50
N TYR A 324 3.01 -20.20 25.10
CA TYR A 324 2.84 -21.64 24.92
C TYR A 324 2.50 -22.03 23.46
N PHE A 325 1.81 -21.17 22.73
CA PHE A 325 1.36 -21.44 21.35
C PHE A 325 2.52 -21.41 20.35
N GLU A 326 3.46 -20.48 20.54
CA GLU A 326 4.69 -20.39 19.73
C GLU A 326 5.60 -21.61 19.96
N LYS A 327 5.70 -22.08 21.21
CA LYS A 327 6.41 -23.32 21.57
C LYS A 327 5.74 -24.56 20.97
N TYR A 328 4.41 -24.57 20.91
CA TYR A 328 3.64 -25.69 20.38
C TYR A 328 3.87 -25.89 18.88
N TRP A 329 3.89 -24.82 18.09
CA TRP A 329 4.15 -24.91 16.65
C TRP A 329 5.63 -25.20 16.33
N MET A 330 6.58 -24.66 17.10
CA MET A 330 7.99 -25.06 17.00
C MET A 330 8.21 -26.55 17.27
N SER A 331 7.45 -27.15 18.17
CA SER A 331 7.59 -28.59 18.47
C SER A 331 7.16 -29.52 17.34
N ARG A 332 6.48 -28.99 16.31
CA ARG A 332 5.95 -29.76 15.16
C ARG A 332 6.75 -29.64 13.88
N SER A 333 7.72 -28.72 13.78
CA SER A 333 8.60 -28.56 12.61
C SER A 333 9.82 -29.50 12.61
N GLY A 334 9.68 -30.69 13.21
CA GLY A 334 10.76 -31.63 13.51
C GLY A 334 11.87 -31.77 12.46
N ALA A 335 13.05 -31.28 12.82
CA ALA A 335 14.34 -31.80 12.37
C ALA A 335 15.18 -32.06 13.63
N GLU A 336 15.80 -33.25 13.68
CA GLU A 336 16.51 -33.82 14.82
C GLU A 336 17.72 -32.98 15.28
N LEU A 337 17.89 -32.94 16.62
CA LEU A 337 19.02 -32.49 17.47
C LEU A 337 20.19 -31.71 16.85
#